data_AF-A0A518GBG2-F1
#
_entry.id   AF-A0A518GBG2-F1
#
_cell.length_a   1.000
_cell.length_b   1.000
_cell.length_c   1.000
_cell.angle_alpha   90.00
_cell.angle_beta   90.00
_cell.angle_gamma   90.00
#
_symmetry.space_group_name_H-M   'P 1'
#
loop_
_entity.id
_entity.type
_entity.pdbx_description
1 polymer ?
#
loop_
_entity_poly.entity_id
_entity_poly.type
_entity_poly.pdbx_seq_one_letter_code
_entity_poly.pdbx_strand_id
1 'polypeptide(L)'
;MIREIYRYAFDKSVDAREAEATLLVAVIAAEALHGPSAIRMNGRYRFDATSRNCEIDGGSEVGQDLNRLYVGFLNREFGPSSFSVQRITAEPASS
;
A
#
# COMPACT_ATOMS: atom_id res chain seq x y z
N MET A 1 -8.96 4.70 18.25
CA MET A 1 -9.34 3.71 17.21
C MET A 1 -8.07 3.08 16.71
N ILE A 2 -7.99 1.75 16.74
CA ILE A 2 -6.84 1.00 16.23
C ILE A 2 -6.77 1.23 14.71
N ARG A 3 -5.63 1.68 14.19
CA ARG A 3 -5.39 1.77 12.74
C ARG A 3 -4.80 0.47 12.25
N GLU A 4 -5.38 -0.06 11.17
CA GLU A 4 -4.87 -1.22 10.48
C GLU A 4 -3.97 -0.74 9.35
N ILE A 5 -2.65 -0.88 9.53
CA ILE A 5 -1.67 -0.47 8.52
C ILE A 5 -1.04 -1.71 7.94
N TYR A 6 -0.98 -1.81 6.62
CA TYR A 6 -0.20 -2.83 5.93
C TYR A 6 1.12 -2.21 5.51
N ARG A 7 2.22 -2.73 6.07
CA ARG A 7 3.58 -2.34 5.71
C ARG A 7 4.18 -3.36 4.76
N TYR A 8 4.60 -2.87 3.60
CA TYR A 8 5.34 -3.58 2.58
C TYR A 8 6.81 -3.23 2.72
N ALA A 9 7.68 -4.24 2.74
CA ALA A 9 9.12 -4.07 2.70
C ALA A 9 9.67 -4.80 1.47
N PHE A 10 10.43 -4.08 0.65
CA PHE A 10 10.94 -4.58 -0.64
C PHE A 10 12.40 -5.05 -0.54
N ASP A 11 12.68 -6.21 -1.11
CA ASP A 11 14.03 -6.74 -1.21
C ASP A 11 14.93 -5.85 -2.06
N LYS A 12 16.24 -5.94 -1.86
CA LYS A 12 17.25 -5.13 -2.59
C LYS A 12 17.21 -5.32 -4.11
N SER A 13 16.64 -6.42 -4.60
CA SER A 13 16.47 -6.74 -6.01
C SER A 13 15.36 -5.95 -6.70
N VAL A 14 14.38 -5.42 -5.95
CA VAL A 14 13.26 -4.64 -6.51
C VAL A 14 13.65 -3.18 -6.64
N ASP A 15 13.53 -2.55 -7.79
CA ASP A 15 13.77 -1.10 -7.84
C ASP A 15 12.66 -0.37 -7.05
N ALA A 16 13.05 0.49 -6.11
CA ALA A 16 12.11 1.22 -5.27
C ALA A 16 11.20 2.15 -6.09
N ARG A 17 11.69 2.70 -7.22
CA ARG A 17 10.91 3.54 -8.11
C ARG A 17 9.88 2.73 -8.90
N GLU A 18 10.22 1.50 -9.30
CA GLU A 18 9.27 0.60 -9.96
C GLU A 18 8.18 0.14 -8.97
N ALA A 19 8.55 -0.15 -7.72
CA ALA A 19 7.58 -0.46 -6.66
C ALA A 19 6.66 0.74 -6.34
N GLU A 20 7.17 1.97 -6.39
CA GLU A 20 6.38 3.20 -6.26
C GLU A 20 5.48 3.42 -7.47
N ALA A 21 5.98 3.20 -8.69
CA ALA A 21 5.16 3.28 -9.91
C ALA A 21 4.01 2.26 -9.87
N THR A 22 4.28 1.03 -9.44
CA THR A 22 3.26 0.00 -9.22
C THR A 22 2.19 0.45 -8.23
N LEU A 23 2.58 1.17 -7.16
CA LEU A 23 1.63 1.72 -6.19
C LEU A 23 0.71 2.74 -6.86
N LEU A 24 1.25 3.63 -7.69
CA LEU A 24 0.45 4.61 -8.42
C LEU A 24 -0.54 3.94 -9.39
N VAL A 25 -0.15 2.84 -10.04
CA VAL A 25 -1.08 2.04 -10.85
C VAL A 25 -2.20 1.43 -10.00
N ALA A 26 -1.89 0.93 -8.80
CA ALA A 26 -2.90 0.43 -7.86
C ALA A 26 -3.86 1.55 -7.40
N VAL A 27 -3.36 2.76 -7.18
CA VAL A 27 -4.19 3.93 -6.84
C VAL A 27 -5.14 4.27 -7.98
N ILE A 28 -4.67 4.32 -9.24
CA ILE A 28 -5.51 4.58 -10.41
C ILE A 28 -6.60 3.50 -10.57
N ALA A 29 -6.24 2.23 -10.37
CA ALA A 29 -7.22 1.14 -10.40
C ALA A 29 -8.27 1.27 -9.29
N ALA A 30 -7.86 1.63 -8.07
CA ALA A 30 -8.77 1.85 -6.95
C ALA A 30 -9.65 3.11 -7.15
N GLU A 31 -9.13 4.15 -7.80
CA GLU A 31 -9.92 5.32 -8.23
C GLU A 31 -11.00 4.94 -9.24
N ALA A 32 -10.73 3.99 -10.14
CA ALA A 32 -11.75 3.50 -11.08
C ALA A 32 -12.89 2.73 -10.39
N LEU A 33 -12.61 2.10 -9.23
CA LEU A 33 -13.61 1.38 -8.44
C LEU A 33 -14.44 2.30 -7.54
N HIS A 34 -13.77 3.23 -6.85
CA HIS A 34 -14.35 4.00 -5.75
C HIS A 34 -14.57 5.49 -6.07
N GLY A 35 -14.00 5.97 -7.17
CA GLY A 35 -13.92 7.38 -7.52
C GLY A 35 -12.77 8.11 -6.81
N PRO A 36 -12.28 9.23 -7.39
CA PRO A 36 -11.10 9.95 -6.90
C PRO A 36 -11.30 10.58 -5.51
N SER A 37 -12.52 11.02 -5.19
CA SER A 37 -12.83 11.61 -3.87
C SER A 37 -12.72 10.58 -2.75
N ALA A 38 -13.17 9.35 -2.98
CA ALA A 38 -13.12 8.27 -2.00
C ALA A 38 -11.67 7.88 -1.69
N ILE A 39 -10.82 7.78 -2.73
CA ILE A 39 -9.38 7.51 -2.60
C ILE A 39 -8.68 8.59 -1.78
N ARG A 40 -8.93 9.87 -2.09
CA ARG A 40 -8.32 11.00 -1.35
C ARG A 40 -8.66 10.99 0.15
N MET A 41 -9.88 10.57 0.50
CA MET A 41 -10.33 10.57 1.91
C MET A 41 -9.90 9.32 2.67
N ASN A 42 -9.94 8.16 2.02
CA ASN A 42 -9.93 6.85 2.67
C ASN A 42 -8.82 5.91 2.21
N GLY A 43 -8.13 6.20 1.10
CA GLY A 43 -7.02 5.41 0.56
C GLY A 43 -5.66 6.00 0.95
N ARG A 44 -5.40 6.20 2.24
CA ARG A 44 -4.13 6.79 2.70
C ARG A 44 -2.99 5.81 2.50
N TYR A 45 -1.92 6.27 1.87
CA TYR A 45 -0.69 5.51 1.73
C TYR A 45 0.53 6.42 1.89
N ARG A 46 1.69 5.79 2.12
CA ARG A 46 2.99 6.44 2.15
C ARG A 46 4.00 5.51 1.50
N PHE A 47 4.86 6.06 0.65
CA PHE A 47 6.01 5.36 0.11
C PHE A 47 7.28 6.07 0.57
N ASP A 48 8.26 5.29 1.05
CA ASP A 48 9.59 5.78 1.39
C ASP A 48 10.61 4.99 0.58
N ALA A 49 11.12 5.61 -0.49
CA ALA A 49 12.11 5.01 -1.37
C ALA A 49 13.47 4.79 -0.68
N THR A 50 13.78 5.56 0.36
CA THR A 50 15.04 5.44 1.11
C THR A 50 15.03 4.18 1.96
N SER A 51 13.94 3.96 2.71
CA SER A 51 13.77 2.74 3.51
C SER A 51 13.17 1.57 2.74
N ARG A 52 12.77 1.79 1.48
CA ARG A 52 12.15 0.80 0.57
C ARG A 52 10.91 0.18 1.20
N ASN A 53 10.07 1.02 1.78
CA ASN A 53 8.85 0.62 2.45
C ASN A 53 7.65 1.36 1.88
N CYS A 54 6.52 0.65 1.80
CA CYS A 54 5.22 1.24 1.58
C CYS A 54 4.32 0.95 2.76
N GLU A 55 3.49 1.90 3.15
CA GLU A 55 2.44 1.72 4.15
C GLU A 55 1.11 2.11 3.54
N ILE A 56 0.11 1.27 3.71
CA ILE A 56 -1.26 1.53 3.23
C ILE A 56 -2.22 1.32 4.41
N ASP A 57 -3.04 2.33 4.68
CA ASP A 57 -4.12 2.25 5.64
C ASP A 57 -5.22 1.31 5.10
N GLY A 58 -5.53 0.26 5.85
CA GLY A 58 -6.57 -0.72 5.55
C GLY A 58 -7.82 -0.60 6.42
N GLY A 59 -7.98 0.51 7.15
CA GLY A 59 -9.13 0.77 8.02
C GLY A 59 -10.41 1.16 7.28
N SER A 60 -10.38 1.19 5.94
CA SER A 60 -11.53 1.47 5.08
C SER A 60 -11.63 0.44 3.95
N GLU A 61 -12.81 0.29 3.35
CA GLU A 61 -13.00 -0.56 2.17
C GLU A 61 -12.08 -0.14 1.01
N VAL A 62 -11.96 1.17 0.77
CA VAL A 62 -11.05 1.76 -0.22
C VAL A 62 -9.60 1.34 0.04
N GLY A 63 -9.16 1.41 1.30
CA GLY A 63 -7.82 1.03 1.71
C GLY A 63 -7.57 -0.47 1.58
N GLN A 64 -8.56 -1.31 1.89
CA GLN A 64 -8.48 -2.77 1.74
C GLN A 64 -8.37 -3.16 0.27
N ASP A 65 -9.15 -2.55 -0.62
CA ASP A 65 -9.06 -2.83 -2.05
C ASP A 65 -7.76 -2.31 -2.66
N LEU A 66 -7.28 -1.14 -2.23
CA LEU A 66 -5.95 -0.65 -2.62
C LEU A 66 -4.85 -1.63 -2.22
N ASN A 67 -4.90 -2.20 -1.02
CA ASN A 67 -3.98 -3.25 -0.58
C ASN A 67 -4.03 -4.49 -1.47
N ARG A 68 -5.23 -4.98 -1.80
CA ARG A 68 -5.42 -6.16 -2.67
C ARG A 68 -4.86 -5.93 -4.07
N LEU A 69 -5.17 -4.77 -4.66
CA LEU A 69 -4.67 -4.36 -5.97
C LEU A 69 -3.15 -4.27 -5.97
N TYR A 70 -2.57 -3.61 -4.96
CA TYR A 70 -1.13 -3.45 -4.86
C TYR A 70 -0.39 -4.77 -4.71
N VAL A 71 -0.82 -5.65 -3.80
CA VAL A 71 -0.27 -7.02 -3.68
C VAL A 71 -0.37 -7.79 -5.00
N GLY A 72 -1.51 -7.70 -5.69
CA GLY A 72 -1.72 -8.38 -6.97
C GLY A 72 -0.74 -7.91 -8.05
N PHE A 73 -0.53 -6.60 -8.17
CA PHE A 73 0.42 -6.03 -9.13
C PHE A 73 1.86 -6.33 -8.76
N LEU A 74 2.25 -6.17 -7.50
CA LEU A 74 3.59 -6.52 -7.02
C LEU A 74 3.94 -7.99 -7.29
N ASN A 75 3.01 -8.91 -7.03
CA ASN A 75 3.21 -10.33 -7.31
C ASN A 75 3.41 -10.61 -8.79
N ARG A 76 2.68 -9.91 -9.67
CA ARG A 76 2.79 -10.07 -11.11
C ARG A 76 4.09 -9.49 -11.67
N GLU A 77 4.55 -8.37 -11.11
CA GLU A 77 5.70 -7.63 -11.62
C GLU A 77 7.03 -8.14 -11.06
N PHE A 78 7.09 -8.39 -9.76
CA PHE A 78 8.33 -8.75 -9.07
C PHE A 78 8.37 -10.19 -8.58
N GLY A 79 7.23 -10.88 -8.53
CA GLY A 79 7.10 -12.22 -7.96
C GLY A 79 6.83 -12.23 -6.44
N PRO A 80 6.31 -13.35 -5.91
CA PRO A 80 5.75 -13.43 -4.56
C PRO A 80 6.77 -13.42 -3.42
N SER A 81 8.07 -13.55 -3.72
CA SER A 81 9.13 -13.57 -2.73
C SER A 81 9.96 -12.28 -2.71
N SER A 82 9.58 -11.28 -3.51
CA SER A 82 10.37 -10.05 -3.70
C SER A 82 10.01 -8.93 -2.73
N PHE A 83 8.99 -9.16 -1.90
CA PHE A 83 8.53 -8.26 -0.86
C PHE A 83 7.89 -9.05 0.28
N SER A 84 7.79 -8.41 1.44
CA SER A 84 7.02 -8.94 2.58
C SER A 84 5.92 -7.95 2.96
N VAL A 85 4.82 -8.47 3.51
CA VAL A 85 3.70 -7.66 4.00
C VAL A 85 3.46 -7.99 5.47
N GLN A 86 3.42 -6.95 6.30
CA GLN A 86 3.09 -7.06 7.71
C GLN A 86 1.90 -6.17 8.05
N ARG A 87 0.92 -6.73 8.74
CA ARG A 87 -0.16 -5.94 9.33
C ARG A 87 0.28 -5.41 10.68
N ILE A 88 0.29 -4.09 10.81
CA ILE A 88 0.64 -3.35 12.01
C ILE A 88 -0.64 -2.77 12.59
N THR A 89 -0.90 -3.14 13.83
CA THR A 89 -2.00 -2.64 14.64
C THR A 89 -1.47 -1.42 15.40
N ALA A 90 -1.76 -0.21 14.92
CA ALA A 90 -1.31 1.01 15.59
C ALA A 90 -2.40 1.49 16.55
N GLU A 91 -2.10 1.50 17.86
CA GLU A 91 -2.90 2.25 18.82
C GLU A 91 -2.75 3.75 18.52
N PRO A 92 -3.81 4.56 18.67
CA PRO A 92 -3.68 6.00 18.56
C PRO A 92 -2.66 6.46 19.60
N ALA A 93 -1.62 7.18 19.19
CA ALA A 93 -0.68 7.79 20.12
C ALA A 93 -1.48 8.64 21.11
N SER A 94 -1.49 8.23 22.39
CA SER A 94 -2.06 9.02 23.47
C SER A 94 -1.38 10.39 23.45
N SER A 95 -2.15 11.42 23.09
CA SER A 95 -1.77 12.82 23.24
C SER A 95 -2.37 13.36 24.52
#